data_AF-A0A267EIM3-F1
#
_entry.id   AF-A0A267EIM3-F1
#
_cell.length_a   1.000
_cell.length_b   1.000
_cell.length_c   1.000
_cell.angle_alpha   90.00
_cell.angle_beta   90.00
_cell.angle_gamma   90.00
#
_symmetry.space_group_name_H-M   'P 1'
#
loop_
_entity.id
_entity.type
_entity.pdbx_description
1 polymer ?
#
loop_
_entity_poly.entity_id
_entity_poly.type
_entity_poly.pdbx_seq_one_letter_code
_entity_poly.pdbx_strand_id
1 'polypeptide(L)'
;YPRVPQTMPARNLLRLTLVARRSVSTASASQLGFIGLGNMGASMATNLAKAGHQVRVFDVSRAAIDAVVAGSEGRASVASSANEVVPGASAVVTMLPSSKEVTQIYSGSDGLLAASKGNGTLFIDSTTGEPGVCEKIAEEAQQAGAVYIDAPVSGGVVAAKMPQLTFMVRRPEVGIRYRRAVASRDG
;
A
#
# COMPACT_ATOMS: atom_id res chain seq x y z
N TYR A 1 12.48 16.66 -1.75
CA TYR A 1 12.63 15.84 -2.99
C TYR A 1 11.35 15.83 -3.81
N PRO A 2 11.42 15.98 -5.15
CA PRO A 2 10.24 15.96 -6.02
C PRO A 2 9.65 14.54 -6.15
N ARG A 3 8.33 14.44 -6.36
CA ARG A 3 7.64 13.17 -6.64
C ARG A 3 8.03 12.65 -8.01
N VAL A 4 8.32 11.35 -8.14
CA VAL A 4 8.65 10.72 -9.44
C VAL A 4 7.52 9.75 -9.82
N PRO A 5 6.93 9.87 -11.03
CA PRO A 5 5.92 8.91 -11.50
C PRO A 5 6.53 7.52 -11.69
N GLN A 6 5.89 6.49 -11.13
CA GLN A 6 6.24 5.09 -11.36
C GLN A 6 5.00 4.28 -11.73
N THR A 7 4.93 3.81 -12.97
CA THR A 7 3.90 2.88 -13.44
C THR A 7 4.36 1.45 -13.19
N MET A 8 3.56 0.65 -12.49
CA MET A 8 3.86 -0.76 -12.27
C MET A 8 2.61 -1.66 -12.38
N PRO A 9 2.74 -2.89 -12.91
CA PRO A 9 1.67 -3.88 -12.82
C PRO A 9 1.36 -4.22 -11.37
N ALA A 10 0.08 -4.47 -11.04
CA ALA A 10 -0.33 -4.80 -9.66
C ALA A 10 0.46 -6.00 -9.07
N ARG A 11 0.74 -7.02 -9.89
CA ARG A 11 1.60 -8.18 -9.56
C ARG A 11 3.03 -7.84 -9.12
N ASN A 12 3.52 -6.64 -9.45
CA ASN A 12 4.88 -6.19 -9.15
C ASN A 12 4.95 -5.23 -7.96
N LEU A 13 3.84 -4.97 -7.24
CA LEU A 13 3.78 -4.00 -6.13
C LEU A 13 4.87 -4.24 -5.06
N LEU A 14 5.23 -5.51 -4.83
CA LEU A 14 6.24 -5.91 -3.84
C LEU A 14 7.70 -5.80 -4.33
N ARG A 15 7.93 -5.51 -5.62
CA ARG A 15 9.29 -5.27 -6.15
C ARG A 15 9.86 -3.91 -5.76
N LEU A 16 9.10 -3.09 -5.03
CA LEU A 16 9.53 -1.77 -4.59
C LEU A 16 10.59 -1.83 -3.47
N THR A 17 10.83 -2.99 -2.85
CA THR A 17 11.69 -3.14 -1.66
C THR A 17 12.80 -4.16 -1.90
N LEU A 18 13.99 -3.70 -2.29
CA LEU A 18 15.20 -4.52 -2.16
C LEU A 18 16.47 -3.68 -2.03
N VAL A 19 16.68 -3.06 -0.85
CA VAL A 19 17.98 -3.09 -0.13
C VAL A 19 17.69 -2.99 1.38
N ALA A 20 17.11 -4.04 1.94
CA ALA A 20 17.26 -4.36 3.36
C ALA A 20 17.04 -5.87 3.46
N ARG A 21 18.05 -6.56 3.98
CA ARG A 21 18.27 -8.02 3.99
C ARG A 21 17.01 -8.87 4.25
N ARG A 22 16.28 -9.22 3.17
CA ARG A 22 15.60 -10.50 2.95
C ARG A 22 14.98 -10.47 1.54
N SER A 23 15.29 -11.48 0.75
CA SER A 23 14.68 -11.73 -0.55
C SER A 23 13.16 -11.87 -0.41
N VAL A 24 12.39 -10.90 -0.91
CA VAL A 24 10.96 -11.12 -1.14
C VAL A 24 10.86 -12.03 -2.36
N SER A 25 10.60 -13.31 -2.11
CA SER A 25 10.33 -14.31 -3.14
C SER A 25 9.13 -13.86 -3.97
N THR A 26 9.27 -13.82 -5.29
CA THR A 26 8.23 -13.37 -6.23
C THR A 26 7.27 -14.49 -6.63
N ALA A 27 7.27 -15.63 -5.92
CA ALA A 27 6.58 -16.85 -6.33
C ALA A 27 5.54 -17.39 -5.34
N SER A 28 5.11 -16.63 -4.33
CA SER A 28 4.06 -17.07 -3.40
C SER A 28 3.04 -15.97 -3.14
N ALA A 29 1.76 -16.34 -3.07
CA ALA A 29 0.66 -15.43 -2.74
C ALA A 29 0.99 -14.69 -1.44
N SER A 30 1.28 -13.38 -1.57
CA SER A 30 1.62 -12.54 -0.42
C SER A 30 0.33 -12.02 0.22
N GLN A 31 0.31 -11.97 1.55
CA GLN A 31 -0.78 -11.35 2.30
C GLN A 31 -0.60 -9.83 2.29
N LEU A 32 -1.56 -9.12 1.72
CA LEU A 32 -1.59 -7.66 1.63
C LEU A 32 -2.72 -7.10 2.49
N GLY A 33 -2.50 -5.96 3.11
CA GLY A 33 -3.56 -5.16 3.73
C GLY A 33 -4.05 -4.08 2.78
N PHE A 34 -5.35 -3.76 2.81
CA PHE A 34 -5.91 -2.63 2.08
C PHE A 34 -6.95 -1.91 2.94
N ILE A 35 -6.75 -0.60 3.16
CA ILE A 35 -7.69 0.23 3.89
C ILE A 35 -8.19 1.37 3.02
N GLY A 36 -9.50 1.58 3.01
CA GLY A 36 -10.15 2.61 2.20
C GLY A 36 -10.56 2.03 0.84
N LEU A 37 -11.81 1.59 0.74
CA LEU A 37 -12.41 0.89 -0.40
C LEU A 37 -13.40 1.78 -1.14
N GLY A 38 -13.18 3.09 -1.15
CA GLY A 38 -13.95 4.03 -1.97
C GLY A 38 -13.74 3.83 -3.48
N ASN A 39 -14.15 4.81 -4.28
CA ASN A 39 -14.17 4.72 -5.75
C ASN A 39 -12.89 4.19 -6.39
N MET A 40 -11.72 4.59 -5.87
CA MET A 40 -10.42 4.10 -6.36
C MET A 40 -9.96 2.84 -5.60
N GLY A 41 -10.06 2.84 -4.27
CA GLY A 41 -9.56 1.77 -3.41
C GLY A 41 -10.19 0.40 -3.69
N ALA A 42 -11.50 0.34 -3.94
CA ALA A 42 -12.17 -0.92 -4.25
C ALA A 42 -11.61 -1.59 -5.52
N SER A 43 -11.35 -0.79 -6.57
CA SER A 43 -10.78 -1.30 -7.83
C SER A 43 -9.33 -1.77 -7.62
N MET A 44 -8.54 -1.02 -6.85
CA MET A 44 -7.16 -1.40 -6.53
C MET A 44 -7.09 -2.70 -5.72
N ALA A 45 -7.87 -2.83 -4.65
CA ALA A 45 -7.94 -4.04 -3.83
C ALA A 45 -8.39 -5.26 -4.65
N THR A 46 -9.42 -5.09 -5.50
CA THR A 46 -9.90 -6.15 -6.39
C THR A 46 -8.84 -6.56 -7.42
N ASN A 47 -8.09 -5.60 -7.96
CA ASN A 47 -7.02 -5.87 -8.92
C ASN A 47 -5.85 -6.62 -8.27
N LEU A 48 -5.51 -6.33 -7.02
CA LEU A 48 -4.52 -7.09 -6.25
C LEU A 48 -4.98 -8.53 -6.02
N ALA A 49 -6.25 -8.73 -5.66
CA ALA A 49 -6.84 -10.05 -5.51
C ALA A 49 -6.81 -10.84 -6.83
N LYS A 50 -7.25 -10.25 -7.94
CA LYS A 50 -7.21 -10.86 -9.29
C LYS A 50 -5.80 -11.15 -9.78
N ALA A 51 -4.80 -10.42 -9.29
CA ALA A 51 -3.39 -10.70 -9.56
C ALA A 51 -2.83 -11.89 -8.75
N GLY A 52 -3.65 -12.53 -7.90
CA GLY A 52 -3.29 -13.73 -7.14
C GLY A 52 -2.81 -13.47 -5.71
N HIS A 53 -2.94 -12.23 -5.20
CA HIS A 53 -2.60 -11.91 -3.81
C HIS A 53 -3.77 -12.20 -2.87
N GLN A 54 -3.47 -12.59 -1.63
CA GLN A 54 -4.47 -12.61 -0.56
C GLN A 54 -4.56 -11.19 0.00
N VAL A 55 -5.77 -10.62 0.07
CA VAL A 55 -5.96 -9.21 0.47
C VAL A 55 -6.87 -9.14 1.69
N ARG A 56 -6.35 -8.69 2.83
CA ARG A 56 -7.16 -8.37 4.00
C ARG A 56 -7.61 -6.92 3.91
N VAL A 57 -8.91 -6.69 3.81
CA VAL A 57 -9.51 -5.38 3.52
C VAL A 57 -10.23 -4.80 4.74
N PHE A 58 -10.23 -3.47 4.83
CA PHE A 58 -11.04 -2.73 5.80
C PHE A 58 -11.58 -1.43 5.18
N ASP A 59 -12.83 -1.09 5.51
CA ASP A 59 -13.44 0.21 5.27
C ASP A 59 -14.51 0.47 6.34
N VAL A 60 -14.87 1.73 6.56
CA VAL A 60 -16.00 2.10 7.44
C VAL A 60 -17.35 1.77 6.80
N SER A 61 -17.42 1.73 5.47
CA SER A 61 -18.58 1.38 4.67
C SER A 61 -18.66 -0.12 4.45
N ARG A 62 -19.67 -0.75 5.08
CA ARG A 62 -19.92 -2.19 4.89
C ARG A 62 -20.19 -2.55 3.43
N ALA A 63 -20.94 -1.71 2.71
CA ALA A 63 -21.25 -1.92 1.31
C ALA A 63 -19.98 -1.94 0.44
N ALA A 64 -18.99 -1.12 0.75
CA ALA A 64 -17.71 -1.10 0.03
C ALA A 64 -16.90 -2.39 0.27
N ILE A 65 -16.89 -2.89 1.51
CA ILE A 65 -16.28 -4.19 1.85
C ILE A 65 -16.94 -5.31 1.05
N ASP A 66 -18.28 -5.40 1.11
CA ASP A 66 -19.03 -6.49 0.48
C ASP A 66 -18.80 -6.53 -1.04
N ALA A 67 -18.74 -5.35 -1.69
CA ALA A 67 -18.44 -5.24 -3.11
C ALA A 67 -17.05 -5.78 -3.49
N VAL A 68 -16.02 -5.46 -2.69
CA VAL A 68 -14.65 -5.95 -2.92
C VAL A 68 -14.56 -7.45 -2.67
N VAL A 69 -15.18 -7.96 -1.61
CA VAL A 69 -15.21 -9.40 -1.30
C VAL A 69 -15.85 -10.17 -2.45
N ALA A 70 -17.00 -9.72 -2.95
CA ALA A 70 -17.69 -10.34 -4.09
C ALA A 70 -16.83 -10.34 -5.37
N GLY A 71 -16.06 -9.27 -5.61
CA GLY A 71 -15.20 -9.13 -6.79
C GLY A 71 -13.84 -9.83 -6.72
N SER A 72 -13.47 -10.40 -5.57
CA SER A 72 -12.09 -10.83 -5.26
C SER A 72 -11.76 -12.28 -5.61
N GLU A 73 -12.70 -13.06 -6.15
CA GLU A 73 -12.53 -14.50 -6.43
C GLU A 73 -12.11 -15.32 -5.18
N GLY A 74 -12.64 -14.94 -4.02
CA GLY A 74 -12.36 -15.61 -2.74
C GLY A 74 -10.99 -15.28 -2.12
N ARG A 75 -10.25 -14.33 -2.70
CA ARG A 75 -8.93 -13.92 -2.21
C ARG A 75 -8.95 -12.72 -1.27
N ALA A 76 -10.09 -12.06 -1.09
CA ALA A 76 -10.26 -11.02 -0.08
C ALA A 76 -10.81 -11.59 1.24
N SER A 77 -10.24 -11.15 2.36
CA SER A 77 -10.73 -11.39 3.72
C SER A 77 -11.02 -10.06 4.41
N VAL A 78 -11.94 -10.04 5.37
CA VAL A 78 -12.37 -8.80 6.05
C VAL A 78 -11.68 -8.69 7.40
N ALA A 79 -11.06 -7.55 7.68
CA ALA A 79 -10.61 -7.20 9.02
C ALA A 79 -11.76 -6.55 9.82
N SER A 80 -11.82 -6.78 11.13
CA SER A 80 -12.86 -6.17 11.97
C SER A 80 -12.54 -4.72 12.35
N SER A 81 -11.27 -4.33 12.25
CA SER A 81 -10.76 -2.98 12.48
C SER A 81 -9.58 -2.67 11.57
N ALA A 82 -9.23 -1.38 11.45
CA ALA A 82 -8.12 -0.95 10.60
C ALA A 82 -6.78 -1.59 10.99
N ASN A 83 -6.46 -1.67 12.28
CA ASN A 83 -5.20 -2.24 12.75
C ASN A 83 -5.08 -3.76 12.51
N GLU A 84 -6.19 -4.48 12.41
CA GLU A 84 -6.20 -5.92 12.09
C GLU A 84 -5.74 -6.24 10.67
N VAL A 85 -5.61 -5.25 9.77
CA VAL A 85 -5.01 -5.48 8.46
C VAL A 85 -3.50 -5.74 8.54
N VAL A 86 -2.84 -5.29 9.61
CA VAL A 86 -1.37 -5.27 9.73
C VAL A 86 -0.76 -6.63 10.06
N PRO A 87 -1.28 -7.44 11.01
CA PRO A 87 -0.65 -8.70 11.39
C PRO A 87 -0.53 -9.68 10.22
N GLY A 88 0.71 -10.06 9.90
CA GLY A 88 1.06 -11.00 8.83
C GLY A 88 1.07 -10.39 7.42
N ALA A 89 0.76 -9.10 7.27
CA ALA A 89 0.81 -8.44 5.98
C ALA A 89 2.26 -8.10 5.58
N SER A 90 2.63 -8.39 4.33
CA SER A 90 3.92 -7.96 3.77
C SER A 90 3.91 -6.48 3.40
N ALA A 91 2.74 -5.93 3.08
CA ALA A 91 2.53 -4.52 2.85
C ALA A 91 1.06 -4.15 3.14
N VAL A 92 0.81 -2.91 3.52
CA VAL A 92 -0.52 -2.34 3.74
C VAL A 92 -0.67 -1.09 2.89
N VAL A 93 -1.73 -1.04 2.08
CA VAL A 93 -2.08 0.12 1.26
C VAL A 93 -3.20 0.92 1.94
N THR A 94 -3.06 2.24 2.03
CA THR A 94 -4.12 3.14 2.49
C THR A 94 -4.59 4.05 1.37
N MET A 95 -5.90 4.25 1.25
CA MET A 95 -6.52 5.14 0.28
C MET A 95 -7.70 5.89 0.90
N LEU A 96 -7.39 6.97 1.62
CA LEU A 96 -8.34 7.64 2.52
C LEU A 96 -8.86 8.97 1.95
N PRO A 97 -9.93 9.56 2.53
CA PRO A 97 -10.49 10.82 2.05
C PRO A 97 -9.59 12.04 2.25
N SER A 98 -8.82 12.11 3.35
CA SER A 98 -7.95 13.24 3.65
C SER A 98 -6.79 12.89 4.60
N SER A 99 -5.88 13.85 4.77
CA SER A 99 -4.78 13.78 5.74
C SER A 99 -5.23 13.64 7.20
N LYS A 100 -6.46 14.06 7.53
CA LYS A 100 -7.02 13.87 8.87
C LYS A 100 -7.21 12.37 9.16
N GLU A 101 -7.83 11.65 8.23
CA GLU A 101 -8.03 10.20 8.38
C GLU A 101 -6.70 9.46 8.34
N VAL A 102 -5.73 9.91 7.53
CA VAL A 102 -4.36 9.36 7.53
C VAL A 102 -3.74 9.49 8.92
N THR A 103 -3.72 10.68 9.50
CA THR A 103 -3.15 10.90 10.85
C THR A 103 -3.82 10.01 11.89
N GLN A 104 -5.15 9.92 11.86
CA GLN A 104 -5.91 9.11 12.81
C GLN A 104 -5.59 7.63 12.68
N ILE A 105 -5.54 7.10 11.45
CA ILE A 105 -5.36 5.66 11.24
C ILE A 105 -3.93 5.22 11.55
N TYR A 106 -2.94 6.03 11.22
CA TYR A 106 -1.53 5.68 11.42
C TYR A 106 -1.10 5.90 12.87
N SER A 107 -1.32 7.10 13.40
CA SER A 107 -0.74 7.58 14.67
C SER A 107 -1.67 7.42 15.87
N GLY A 108 -2.90 6.96 15.68
CA GLY A 108 -3.82 6.67 16.78
C GLY A 108 -3.21 5.66 17.78
N SER A 109 -3.72 5.64 19.01
CA SER A 109 -3.26 4.71 20.06
C SER A 109 -3.32 3.24 19.61
N ASP A 110 -4.39 2.88 18.89
CA ASP A 110 -4.59 1.58 18.26
C ASP A 110 -4.38 1.65 16.73
N GLY A 111 -3.52 2.57 16.28
CA GLY A 111 -3.24 2.83 14.88
C GLY A 111 -2.32 1.80 14.22
N LEU A 112 -2.13 1.96 12.91
CA LEU A 112 -1.31 1.05 12.10
C LEU A 112 0.14 0.99 12.58
N LEU A 113 0.69 2.12 13.07
CA LEU A 113 2.05 2.17 13.57
C LEU A 113 2.21 1.39 14.89
N ALA A 114 1.20 1.43 15.76
CA ALA A 114 1.18 0.62 16.96
C ALA A 114 1.13 -0.88 16.62
N ALA A 115 0.30 -1.25 15.64
CA ALA A 115 0.13 -2.64 15.20
C ALA A 115 1.31 -3.21 14.40
N SER A 116 2.21 -2.36 13.90
CA SER A 116 3.39 -2.76 13.10
C SER A 116 4.70 -2.80 13.86
N LYS A 117 4.71 -2.49 15.17
CA LYS A 117 5.94 -2.46 15.96
C LYS A 117 6.73 -3.75 15.83
N GLY A 118 7.97 -3.63 15.33
CA GLY A 118 8.94 -4.73 15.24
C GLY A 118 8.75 -5.72 14.09
N ASN A 119 7.80 -5.50 13.18
CA ASN A 119 7.54 -6.43 12.07
C ASN A 119 8.04 -5.96 10.70
N GLY A 120 8.54 -4.71 10.58
CA GLY A 120 9.05 -4.19 9.31
C GLY A 120 7.98 -3.95 8.24
N THR A 121 6.72 -3.76 8.62
CA THR A 121 5.61 -3.55 7.67
C THR A 121 5.93 -2.41 6.70
N LEU A 122 5.66 -2.65 5.42
CA LEU A 122 5.66 -1.61 4.40
C LEU A 122 4.27 -0.98 4.29
N PHE A 123 4.17 0.29 4.61
CA PHE A 123 2.99 1.12 4.39
C PHE A 123 3.12 1.91 3.09
N ILE A 124 2.08 1.85 2.27
CA ILE A 124 1.96 2.58 1.01
C ILE A 124 0.71 3.45 1.12
N ASP A 125 0.88 4.74 1.39
CA ASP A 125 -0.23 5.67 1.42
C ASP A 125 -0.46 6.27 0.05
N SER A 126 -1.61 5.99 -0.52
CA SER A 126 -2.06 6.53 -1.79
C SER A 126 -3.06 7.67 -1.65
N THR A 127 -3.30 8.12 -0.41
CA THR A 127 -4.14 9.27 -0.11
C THR A 127 -3.53 10.54 -0.72
N THR A 128 -4.36 11.31 -1.44
CA THR A 128 -3.97 12.66 -1.86
C THR A 128 -4.11 13.58 -0.66
N GLY A 129 -3.00 13.89 0.00
CA GLY A 129 -2.98 14.66 1.24
C GLY A 129 -1.93 15.77 1.29
N GLU A 130 -1.93 16.47 2.43
CA GLU A 130 -0.96 17.50 2.81
C GLU A 130 0.44 16.90 2.98
N PRO A 131 1.49 17.47 2.32
CA PRO A 131 2.85 16.94 2.40
C PRO A 131 3.41 16.82 3.83
N GLY A 132 3.12 17.78 4.71
CA GLY A 132 3.63 17.78 6.08
C GLY A 132 3.09 16.64 6.93
N VAL A 133 1.88 16.14 6.64
CA VAL A 133 1.33 14.96 7.30
C VAL A 133 2.08 13.71 6.86
N CYS A 134 2.32 13.54 5.56
CA CYS A 134 3.08 12.38 5.05
C CYS A 134 4.50 12.33 5.62
N GLU A 135 5.17 13.48 5.77
CA GLU A 135 6.51 13.58 6.37
C GLU A 135 6.49 13.14 7.85
N LYS A 136 5.54 13.65 8.63
CA LYS A 136 5.37 13.26 10.03
C LYS A 136 5.10 11.76 10.19
N ILE A 137 4.19 11.18 9.39
CA ILE A 137 3.91 9.73 9.45
C ILE A 137 5.15 8.92 9.07
N ALA A 138 5.96 9.39 8.11
CA ALA A 138 7.19 8.71 7.74
C ALA A 138 8.20 8.64 8.90
N GLU A 139 8.35 9.73 9.67
CA GLU A 139 9.20 9.77 10.86
C GLU A 139 8.69 8.82 11.95
N GLU A 140 7.39 8.84 12.24
CA GLU A 140 6.78 7.95 13.22
C GLU A 140 6.87 6.47 12.81
N ALA A 141 6.69 6.17 11.52
CA ALA A 141 6.86 4.83 10.98
C ALA A 141 8.29 4.31 11.15
N GLN A 142 9.29 5.17 10.92
CA GLN A 142 10.69 4.83 11.15
C GLN A 142 10.95 4.51 12.63
N GLN A 143 10.40 5.30 13.55
CA GLN A 143 10.51 5.05 14.99
C GLN A 143 9.84 3.74 15.41
N ALA A 144 8.75 3.35 14.75
CA ALA A 144 8.07 2.07 14.95
C ALA A 144 8.79 0.86 14.30
N GLY A 145 9.86 1.10 13.54
CA GLY A 145 10.56 0.06 12.78
C GLY A 145 9.82 -0.40 11.51
N ALA A 146 8.91 0.42 11.00
CA ALA A 146 8.17 0.21 9.76
C ALA A 146 8.75 1.08 8.62
N VAL A 147 8.29 0.84 7.40
CA VAL A 147 8.62 1.65 6.21
C VAL A 147 7.36 2.33 5.72
N TYR A 148 7.41 3.64 5.49
CA TYR A 148 6.29 4.40 4.92
C TYR A 148 6.66 4.99 3.56
N ILE A 149 5.72 4.94 2.63
CA ILE A 149 5.85 5.50 1.29
C ILE A 149 4.62 6.35 0.98
N ASP A 150 4.84 7.63 0.69
CA ASP A 150 3.86 8.55 0.10
C ASP A 150 3.78 8.27 -1.41
N ALA A 151 2.65 7.72 -1.86
CA ALA A 151 2.45 7.15 -3.18
C ALA A 151 1.06 7.48 -3.76
N PRO A 152 0.68 8.77 -3.94
CA PRO A 152 -0.60 9.13 -4.53
C PRO A 152 -0.72 8.60 -5.95
N VAL A 153 -1.96 8.27 -6.34
CA VAL A 153 -2.29 7.74 -7.67
C VAL A 153 -2.70 8.86 -8.62
N SER A 154 -2.21 8.79 -9.87
CA SER A 154 -2.59 9.71 -10.96
C SER A 154 -3.49 9.01 -11.98
N GLY A 155 -4.38 9.75 -12.65
CA GLY A 155 -5.26 9.22 -13.72
C GLY A 155 -6.68 8.86 -13.29
N GLY A 156 -7.04 9.15 -12.03
CA GLY A 156 -8.41 9.05 -11.51
C GLY A 156 -8.99 7.63 -11.48
N VAL A 157 -10.31 7.53 -11.32
CA VAL A 157 -11.04 6.26 -11.16
C VAL A 157 -10.84 5.33 -12.35
N VAL A 158 -10.70 5.87 -13.57
CA VAL A 158 -10.47 5.08 -14.78
C VAL A 158 -9.14 4.35 -14.71
N ALA A 159 -8.06 5.03 -14.30
CA ALA A 159 -6.75 4.41 -14.15
C ALA A 159 -6.73 3.36 -13.02
N ALA A 160 -7.44 3.59 -11.92
CA ALA A 160 -7.52 2.64 -10.80
C ALA A 160 -8.17 1.30 -11.17
N LYS A 161 -9.02 1.27 -12.21
CA LYS A 161 -9.62 0.04 -12.74
C LYS A 161 -8.65 -0.80 -13.55
N MET A 162 -7.58 -0.20 -14.08
CA MET A 162 -6.59 -0.93 -14.86
C MET A 162 -5.73 -1.82 -13.95
N PRO A 163 -5.30 -3.01 -14.40
CA PRO A 163 -4.38 -3.87 -13.65
C PRO A 163 -2.95 -3.29 -13.56
N GLN A 164 -2.74 -2.09 -14.09
CA GLN A 164 -1.52 -1.29 -14.00
C GLN A 164 -1.82 -0.07 -13.13
N LEU A 165 -1.14 0.04 -11.98
CA LEU A 165 -1.26 1.20 -11.10
C LEU A 165 -0.03 2.09 -11.26
N THR A 166 -0.26 3.37 -11.47
CA THR A 166 0.80 4.38 -11.48
C THR A 166 0.83 5.08 -10.13
N PHE A 167 1.87 4.82 -9.36
CA PHE A 167 2.14 5.44 -8.07
C PHE A 167 3.15 6.57 -8.25
N MET A 168 2.91 7.74 -7.66
CA MET A 168 3.91 8.80 -7.58
C MET A 168 4.71 8.65 -6.29
N VAL A 169 5.84 7.93 -6.34
CA VAL A 169 6.55 7.52 -5.14
C VAL A 169 7.45 8.65 -4.61
N ARG A 170 7.28 9.02 -3.33
CA ARG A 170 8.25 9.79 -2.53
C ARG A 170 8.77 8.90 -1.40
N ARG A 171 10.09 8.84 -1.23
CA ARG A 171 10.77 8.18 -0.10
C ARG A 171 11.61 9.21 0.68
N PRO A 172 11.69 9.13 2.01
CA PRO A 172 12.73 9.83 2.77
C PRO A 172 14.11 9.33 2.32
N GLU A 173 15.08 10.22 2.12
CA GLU A 173 16.45 9.81 1.79
C GLU A 173 17.13 9.20 3.01
N VAL A 174 17.28 7.88 3.01
CA VAL A 174 18.30 7.18 3.79
C VAL A 174 19.04 6.26 2.82
N GLY A 175 20.37 6.40 2.78
CA GLY A 175 21.25 6.01 1.67
C GLY A 175 21.09 4.59 1.15
N ILE A 176 20.38 4.45 0.03
CA ILE A 176 20.29 3.21 -0.75
C ILE A 176 20.54 3.56 -2.22
N ARG A 177 21.64 3.04 -2.79
CA ARG A 177 21.99 3.23 -4.21
C ARG A 177 21.02 2.41 -5.09
N TYR A 178 20.39 3.07 -6.06
CA TYR A 178 19.64 2.41 -7.12
C TYR A 178 20.57 1.74 -8.12
N ARG A 179 20.26 0.50 -8.55
CA ARG A 179 20.75 -0.05 -9.82
C ARG A 179 19.56 -0.17 -10.76
N ARG A 180 19.56 0.65 -11.81
CA ARG A 180 18.58 0.61 -12.90
C ARG A 180 18.68 -0.75 -13.57
N ALA A 181 17.68 -1.62 -13.41
CA ALA A 181 17.52 -2.77 -14.28
C ALA A 181 16.93 -2.26 -15.60
N VAL A 182 17.81 -1.83 -16.51
CA VAL A 182 17.45 -1.69 -17.92
C VAL A 182 17.32 -3.11 -18.44
N ALA A 183 16.10 -3.58 -18.67
CA ALA A 183 15.90 -4.72 -19.55
C ALA A 183 16.17 -4.22 -20.97
N SER A 184 17.39 -4.43 -21.45
CA SER A 184 17.66 -4.44 -22.89
C SER A 184 16.79 -5.54 -23.50
N ARG A 185 15.97 -5.16 -24.48
CA ARG A 185 15.44 -6.11 -25.44
C ARG A 185 16.57 -6.36 -26.42
N ASP A 186 17.20 -7.53 -26.33
CA ASP A 186 17.96 -8.13 -27.42
C ASP A 186 17.47 -9.56 -27.58
N GLY A 187 17.14 -9.93 -28.82
CA GLY A 187 16.66 -11.25 -29.25
C GLY A 187 15.35 -11.18 -30.01
#